data_AF-A0A162CS54-F1
#
_entry.id   AF-A0A162CS54-F1
#
_cell.length_a   1.000
_cell.length_b   1.000
_cell.length_c   1.000
_cell.angle_alpha   90.00
_cell.angle_beta   90.00
_cell.angle_gamma   90.00
#
_symmetry.space_group_name_H-M   'P 1'
#
loop_
_entity.id
_entity.type
_entity.pdbx_description
1 polymer ?
#
loop_
_entity_poly.entity_id
_entity_poly.type
_entity_poly.pdbx_seq_one_letter_code
_entity_poly.pdbx_strand_id
1 'polypeptide(L)'
;FTVDTDEDDHQRILDHLLGNKKSELPAMRLIHLEEEMTKYKPSSEELTQDSMKDFVQDFIDGKVKPHLLSEDIPEDWDKNPVKILVSKNFDSVAFDKEKDVLVEFNAPWCGHCIYLLPIYNCLGEKYKDHESIVIAKIDSTTNELEHTKIQVFPTIKLYQKGDNKVVEYNGERTLAGLSKFLETVG
;
A
#
# COMPACT_ATOMS: atom_id res chain seq x y z
N PHE A 1 -12.13 3.82 20.64
CA PHE A 1 -12.75 5.09 20.24
C PHE A 1 -13.88 4.78 19.26
N THR A 2 -14.92 5.58 19.20
CA THR A 2 -16.00 5.46 18.20
C THR A 2 -15.73 6.45 17.08
N VAL A 3 -15.92 6.02 15.84
CA VAL A 3 -15.78 6.86 14.65
C VAL A 3 -17.18 7.05 14.09
N ASP A 4 -17.61 8.31 13.97
CA ASP A 4 -18.89 8.65 13.34
C ASP A 4 -18.73 8.58 11.82
N THR A 5 -19.58 7.79 11.15
CA THR A 5 -19.52 7.58 9.71
C THR A 5 -20.09 8.74 8.89
N ASP A 6 -20.87 9.59 9.55
CA ASP A 6 -21.55 10.74 8.94
C ASP A 6 -20.72 12.03 9.04
N GLU A 7 -19.62 12.02 9.82
CA GLU A 7 -18.69 13.15 9.89
C GLU A 7 -17.61 13.07 8.79
N ASP A 8 -17.50 14.12 7.99
CA ASP A 8 -16.51 14.21 6.90
C ASP A 8 -15.06 14.12 7.41
N ASP A 9 -14.79 14.67 8.59
CA ASP A 9 -13.46 14.64 9.22
C ASP A 9 -13.02 13.21 9.58
N HIS A 10 -13.96 12.28 9.74
CA HIS A 10 -13.69 10.88 10.01
C HIS A 10 -13.45 10.03 8.77
N GLN A 11 -13.72 10.54 7.56
CA GLN A 11 -13.55 9.77 6.32
C GLN A 11 -12.14 9.17 6.20
N ARG A 12 -11.10 9.95 6.56
CA ARG A 12 -9.71 9.45 6.54
C ARG A 12 -9.48 8.27 7.48
N ILE A 13 -10.10 8.30 8.65
CA ILE A 13 -10.00 7.21 9.62
C ILE A 13 -10.76 5.99 9.07
N LEU A 14 -11.94 6.19 8.49
CA LEU A 14 -12.72 5.11 7.88
C LEU A 14 -11.98 4.47 6.71
N ASP A 15 -11.41 5.27 5.81
CA ASP A 15 -10.63 4.82 4.67
C ASP A 15 -9.43 3.99 5.14
N HIS A 16 -8.75 4.47 6.19
CA HIS A 16 -7.62 3.76 6.77
C HIS A 16 -8.03 2.51 7.57
N LEU A 17 -9.27 2.38 8.05
CA LEU A 17 -9.73 1.19 8.80
C LEU A 17 -10.46 0.17 7.94
N LEU A 18 -11.05 0.60 6.82
CA LEU A 18 -11.98 -0.17 6.01
C LEU A 18 -11.58 -0.22 4.52
N GLY A 19 -10.55 0.52 4.08
CA GLY A 19 -10.09 0.54 2.70
C GLY A 19 -11.18 1.04 1.73
N ASN A 20 -11.81 2.16 2.07
CA ASN A 20 -12.89 2.79 1.29
C ASN A 20 -14.19 1.96 1.16
N LYS A 21 -14.33 0.83 1.87
CA LYS A 21 -15.53 -0.03 1.81
C LYS A 21 -16.61 0.40 2.79
N LYS A 22 -17.34 1.48 2.44
CA LYS A 22 -18.52 1.93 3.21
C LYS A 22 -19.64 0.87 3.30
N SER A 23 -19.65 -0.12 2.40
CA SER A 23 -20.59 -1.25 2.46
C SER A 23 -20.38 -2.18 3.65
N GLU A 24 -19.22 -2.13 4.31
CA GLU A 24 -18.95 -2.94 5.51
C GLU A 24 -19.46 -2.28 6.79
N LEU A 25 -20.06 -1.10 6.71
CA LEU A 25 -20.60 -0.40 7.88
C LEU A 25 -21.99 -0.94 8.28
N PRO A 26 -22.31 -1.01 9.59
CA PRO A 26 -21.44 -0.70 10.73
C PRO A 26 -20.38 -1.80 10.97
N ALA A 27 -19.17 -1.40 11.37
CA ALA A 27 -18.03 -2.32 11.55
C ALA A 27 -17.29 -2.10 12.87
N MET A 28 -16.73 -3.17 13.41
CA MET A 28 -15.74 -3.13 14.49
C MET A 28 -14.35 -3.49 13.95
N ARG A 29 -13.31 -2.80 14.44
CA ARG A 29 -11.90 -3.08 14.17
C ARG A 29 -11.10 -2.96 15.46
N LEU A 30 -10.09 -3.82 15.62
CA LEU A 30 -9.05 -3.66 16.64
C LEU A 30 -7.77 -3.18 15.98
N ILE A 31 -7.08 -2.25 16.64
CA ILE A 31 -5.80 -1.72 16.20
C ILE A 31 -4.82 -1.94 17.34
N HIS A 32 -3.79 -2.72 17.07
CA HIS A 32 -2.65 -2.86 17.97
C HIS A 32 -1.62 -1.78 17.60
N LEU A 33 -1.32 -0.90 18.56
CA LEU A 33 -0.40 0.24 18.40
C LEU A 33 0.81 -0.01 19.29
N GLU A 34 1.82 -0.72 18.76
CA GLU A 34 3.14 -0.83 19.39
C GLU A 34 4.17 -0.11 18.50
N GLU A 35 5.26 -0.77 18.11
CA GLU A 35 6.20 -0.24 17.10
C GLU A 35 5.55 -0.13 15.71
N GLU A 36 4.46 -0.88 15.50
CA GLU A 36 3.73 -0.96 14.25
C GLU A 36 2.22 -0.89 14.50
N MET A 37 1.50 -0.31 13.54
CA MET A 37 0.04 -0.28 13.53
C MET A 37 -0.49 -1.52 12.82
N THR A 38 -1.02 -2.49 13.58
CA THR A 38 -1.61 -3.72 13.00
C THR A 38 -3.12 -3.72 13.21
N LYS A 39 -3.88 -3.96 12.14
CA LYS A 39 -5.34 -3.96 12.15
C LYS A 39 -5.88 -5.37 12.21
N TYR A 40 -7.01 -5.55 12.87
CA TYR A 40 -7.68 -6.83 13.02
C TYR A 40 -9.17 -6.65 12.74
N LYS A 41 -9.73 -7.58 11.96
CA LYS A 41 -11.16 -7.64 11.60
C LYS A 41 -11.82 -8.81 12.35
N PRO A 42 -13.03 -8.64 12.92
CA PRO A 42 -13.77 -9.74 13.53
C PRO A 42 -14.16 -10.80 12.49
N SER A 43 -14.23 -12.06 12.94
CA SER A 43 -14.65 -13.20 12.11
C SER A 43 -16.14 -13.14 11.72
N SER A 44 -16.95 -12.42 12.50
CA SER A 44 -18.37 -12.17 12.26
C SER A 44 -18.63 -10.69 12.01
N GLU A 45 -19.57 -10.38 11.10
CA GLU A 45 -20.05 -9.03 10.82
C GLU A 45 -21.15 -8.59 11.80
N GLU A 46 -21.66 -9.51 12.62
CA GLU A 46 -22.66 -9.19 13.64
C GLU A 46 -22.04 -8.38 14.78
N LEU A 47 -22.65 -7.25 15.11
CA LEU A 47 -22.25 -6.39 16.23
C LEU A 47 -23.17 -6.64 17.44
N THR A 48 -23.04 -7.80 18.08
CA THR A 48 -23.73 -8.15 19.34
C THR A 48 -22.75 -8.12 20.50
N GLN A 49 -23.25 -8.07 21.74
CA GLN A 49 -22.38 -8.05 22.92
C GLN A 49 -21.48 -9.30 22.99
N ASP A 50 -22.01 -10.45 22.59
CA ASP A 50 -21.27 -11.72 22.63
C ASP A 50 -20.24 -11.78 21.51
N SER A 51 -20.59 -11.40 20.27
CA SER A 51 -19.62 -11.36 19.16
C SER A 51 -18.46 -10.38 19.41
N MET A 52 -18.73 -9.23 20.04
CA MET A 52 -17.69 -8.27 20.41
C MET A 52 -16.76 -8.83 21.50
N LYS A 53 -17.29 -9.53 22.51
CA LYS A 53 -16.47 -10.17 23.55
C LYS A 53 -15.62 -11.29 22.99
N ASP A 54 -16.21 -12.14 22.15
CA ASP A 54 -15.51 -13.25 21.51
C ASP A 54 -14.36 -12.74 20.64
N PHE A 55 -14.60 -11.68 19.87
CA PHE A 55 -13.54 -11.07 19.05
C PHE A 55 -12.38 -10.52 19.88
N VAL A 56 -12.67 -9.81 20.98
CA VAL A 56 -11.63 -9.30 21.89
C VAL A 56 -10.88 -10.45 22.55
N GLN A 57 -11.58 -11.51 22.96
CA GLN A 57 -10.94 -12.68 23.58
C GLN A 57 -10.06 -13.43 22.59
N ASP A 58 -10.53 -13.64 21.36
CA ASP A 58 -9.73 -14.29 20.32
C ASP A 58 -8.50 -13.46 19.93
N PHE A 59 -8.59 -12.13 19.99
CA PHE A 59 -7.44 -11.25 19.80
C PHE A 59 -6.43 -11.42 20.94
N ILE A 60 -6.88 -11.42 22.20
CA ILE A 60 -6.02 -11.65 23.38
C ILE A 60 -5.38 -13.04 23.34
N ASP A 61 -6.12 -14.05 22.88
CA ASP A 61 -5.65 -15.43 22.72
C ASP A 61 -4.73 -15.60 21.49
N GLY A 62 -4.50 -14.55 20.68
CA GLY A 62 -3.66 -14.58 19.49
C GLY A 62 -4.23 -15.40 18.33
N LYS A 63 -5.53 -15.67 18.32
CA LYS A 63 -6.21 -16.45 17.25
C LYS A 63 -6.57 -15.60 16.04
N VAL A 64 -6.72 -14.29 16.23
CA VAL A 64 -7.07 -13.37 15.14
C VAL A 64 -5.82 -13.02 14.34
N LYS A 65 -5.88 -13.25 13.02
CA LYS A 65 -4.80 -12.87 12.12
C LYS A 65 -4.86 -11.38 11.78
N PRO A 66 -3.71 -10.73 11.54
CA PRO A 66 -3.67 -9.38 10.98
C PRO A 66 -4.52 -9.29 9.72
N HIS A 67 -5.36 -8.25 9.66
CA HIS A 67 -6.13 -7.91 8.48
C HIS A 67 -5.33 -6.91 7.67
N LEU A 68 -4.93 -7.31 6.46
CA LEU A 68 -4.29 -6.43 5.48
C LEU A 68 -5.35 -5.82 4.58
N LEU A 69 -5.39 -4.50 4.51
CA LEU A 69 -6.25 -3.79 3.56
C LEU A 69 -5.73 -3.97 2.12
N SER A 70 -6.67 -4.08 1.17
CA SER A 70 -6.37 -4.02 -0.24
C SER A 70 -7.57 -3.47 -0.97
N GLU A 71 -7.32 -2.54 -1.88
CA GLU A 71 -8.30 -2.12 -2.87
C GLU A 71 -8.49 -3.22 -3.92
N ASP A 72 -9.56 -3.09 -4.70
CA ASP A 72 -9.76 -3.90 -5.89
C ASP A 72 -8.80 -3.43 -6.99
N ILE A 73 -8.33 -4.38 -7.81
CA ILE A 73 -7.41 -4.08 -8.90
C ILE A 73 -8.17 -3.21 -9.91
N PRO A 74 -7.73 -1.96 -10.19
CA PRO A 74 -8.37 -1.12 -11.20
C PRO A 74 -8.31 -1.78 -12.58
N GLU A 75 -9.32 -1.61 -13.43
CA GLU A 75 -9.31 -2.17 -14.78
C GLU A 75 -8.19 -1.57 -15.66
N ASP A 76 -7.75 -0.35 -15.36
CA ASP A 76 -6.73 0.41 -16.06
C ASP A 76 -5.37 0.43 -15.33
N TRP A 77 -5.14 -0.53 -14.44
CA TRP A 77 -3.95 -0.61 -13.59
C TRP A 77 -2.62 -0.62 -14.37
N ASP A 78 -2.59 -1.17 -15.58
CA ASP A 78 -1.41 -1.29 -16.45
C ASP A 78 -1.47 -0.40 -17.70
N LYS A 79 -2.52 0.42 -17.85
CA LYS A 79 -2.75 1.22 -19.05
C LYS A 79 -1.79 2.41 -19.18
N ASN A 80 -1.33 2.94 -18.05
CA ASN A 80 -0.44 4.09 -18.00
C ASN A 80 1.03 3.65 -17.86
N PRO A 81 2.00 4.49 -18.28
CA PRO A 81 3.43 4.20 -18.12
C PRO A 81 3.85 3.91 -16.66
N VAL A 82 3.15 4.53 -15.71
CA VAL A 82 3.24 4.20 -14.29
C VAL A 82 2.10 3.25 -13.94
N LYS A 83 2.42 2.01 -13.61
CA LYS A 83 1.44 1.00 -13.22
C LYS A 83 0.89 1.28 -11.82
N ILE A 84 -0.39 0.99 -11.61
CA ILE A 84 -1.07 1.12 -10.32
C ILE A 84 -1.11 -0.27 -9.68
N LEU A 85 -0.52 -0.39 -8.51
CA LEU A 85 -0.53 -1.61 -7.71
C LEU A 85 -1.45 -1.43 -6.50
N VAL A 86 -2.08 -2.54 -6.14
CA VAL A 86 -2.86 -2.77 -4.92
C VAL A 86 -2.31 -4.04 -4.27
N SER A 87 -2.61 -4.32 -3.01
CA SER A 87 -2.01 -5.50 -2.35
C SER A 87 -2.29 -6.82 -3.07
N LYS A 88 -3.44 -6.93 -3.77
CA LYS A 88 -3.81 -8.11 -4.56
C LYS A 88 -2.91 -8.41 -5.76
N ASN A 89 -2.38 -7.39 -6.45
CA ASN A 89 -1.50 -7.58 -7.63
C ASN A 89 -0.05 -7.19 -7.34
N PHE A 90 0.26 -6.72 -6.13
CA PHE A 90 1.60 -6.28 -5.79
C PHE A 90 2.61 -7.42 -5.95
N ASP A 91 2.39 -8.56 -5.30
CA ASP A 91 3.35 -9.66 -5.28
C ASP A 91 3.61 -10.22 -6.68
N SER A 92 2.57 -10.31 -7.52
CA SER A 92 2.71 -10.84 -8.89
C SER A 92 3.50 -9.91 -9.80
N VAL A 93 3.45 -8.59 -9.57
CA VAL A 93 4.17 -7.61 -10.38
C VAL A 93 5.55 -7.33 -9.79
N ALA A 94 5.64 -6.98 -8.51
CA ALA A 94 6.87 -6.56 -7.86
C ALA A 94 7.91 -7.68 -7.72
N PHE A 95 7.47 -8.93 -7.55
CA PHE A 95 8.38 -10.08 -7.44
C PHE A 95 8.59 -10.84 -8.76
N ASP A 96 8.23 -10.21 -9.90
CA ASP A 96 8.54 -10.73 -11.22
C ASP A 96 10.06 -10.78 -11.41
N LYS A 97 10.61 -11.99 -11.47
CA LYS A 97 12.06 -12.22 -11.58
C LYS A 97 12.62 -11.82 -12.94
N GLU A 98 11.78 -11.51 -13.93
CA GLU A 98 12.22 -11.03 -15.24
C GLU A 98 12.31 -9.49 -15.30
N LYS A 99 11.81 -8.79 -14.28
CA LYS A 99 11.67 -7.33 -14.29
C LYS A 99 12.29 -6.69 -13.05
N ASP A 100 12.95 -5.57 -13.27
CA ASP A 100 13.36 -4.61 -12.26
C ASP A 100 12.16 -3.67 -12.00
N VAL A 101 11.51 -3.81 -10.85
CA VAL A 101 10.27 -3.09 -10.54
C VAL A 101 10.52 -1.99 -9.52
N LEU A 102 10.42 -0.73 -9.95
CA LEU A 102 10.49 0.42 -9.06
C LEU A 102 9.08 0.76 -8.58
N VAL A 103 8.88 0.72 -7.27
CA VAL A 103 7.58 1.01 -6.66
C VAL A 103 7.66 2.25 -5.76
N GLU A 104 6.80 3.21 -6.02
CA GLU A 104 6.52 4.34 -5.14
C GLU A 104 5.40 3.97 -4.17
N PHE A 105 5.72 3.97 -2.88
CA PHE A 105 4.77 3.87 -1.79
C PHE A 105 4.35 5.27 -1.38
N ASN A 106 3.11 5.64 -1.73
CA ASN A 106 2.59 6.98 -1.55
C ASN A 106 1.35 7.03 -0.65
N ALA A 107 0.92 8.26 -0.39
CA ALA A 107 -0.30 8.61 0.32
C ALA A 107 -0.91 9.83 -0.38
N PRO A 108 -2.23 9.84 -0.67
CA PRO A 108 -2.83 10.84 -1.56
C PRO A 108 -2.86 12.26 -0.97
N TRP A 109 -2.82 12.38 0.36
CA TRP A 109 -2.74 13.66 1.06
C TRP A 109 -1.32 14.15 1.34
N CYS A 110 -0.28 13.36 1.04
CA CYS A 110 1.08 13.73 1.38
C CYS A 110 1.64 14.74 0.37
N GLY A 111 1.92 15.96 0.84
CA GLY A 111 2.46 17.04 0.00
C GLY A 111 3.75 16.65 -0.72
N HIS A 112 4.64 15.88 -0.08
CA HIS A 112 5.87 15.40 -0.72
C HIS A 112 5.60 14.41 -1.87
N CYS A 113 4.55 13.59 -1.77
CA CYS A 113 4.12 12.71 -2.86
C CYS A 113 3.58 13.53 -4.03
N ILE A 114 2.81 14.59 -3.76
CA ILE A 114 2.27 15.47 -4.79
C ILE A 114 3.38 16.12 -5.63
N TYR A 115 4.49 16.54 -4.99
CA TYR A 115 5.66 17.07 -5.71
C TYR A 115 6.40 16.00 -6.54
N LEU A 116 6.37 14.74 -6.12
CA LEU A 116 7.04 13.64 -6.81
C LEU A 116 6.24 13.13 -8.03
N LEU A 117 4.90 13.17 -7.99
CA LEU A 117 4.01 12.71 -9.06
C LEU A 117 4.44 13.12 -10.49
N PRO A 118 4.70 14.40 -10.81
CA PRO A 118 5.08 14.79 -12.17
C PRO A 118 6.43 14.20 -12.58
N ILE A 119 7.39 14.11 -11.65
CA ILE A 119 8.71 13.53 -11.89
C ILE A 119 8.59 12.03 -12.12
N TYR A 120 7.78 11.35 -11.32
CA TYR A 120 7.55 9.91 -11.40
C TYR A 120 6.80 9.52 -12.68
N ASN A 121 5.85 10.33 -13.13
CA ASN A 121 5.19 10.16 -14.42
C ASN A 121 6.16 10.32 -15.60
N CYS A 122 7.06 11.31 -15.55
CA CYS A 122 8.12 11.45 -16.55
C CYS A 122 9.08 10.25 -16.55
N LEU A 123 9.36 9.66 -15.38
CA LEU A 123 10.15 8.45 -15.26
C LEU A 123 9.42 7.26 -15.91
N GLY A 124 8.15 7.07 -15.60
CA GLY A 124 7.30 6.05 -16.25
C GLY A 124 7.32 6.20 -17.76
N GLU A 125 7.13 7.40 -18.28
CA GLU A 125 7.16 7.67 -19.72
C GLU A 125 8.53 7.36 -20.35
N LYS A 126 9.64 7.64 -19.64
CA LYS A 126 11.00 7.33 -20.10
C LYS A 126 11.23 5.81 -20.23
N TYR A 127 10.67 5.01 -19.33
CA TYR A 127 10.91 3.56 -19.26
C TYR A 127 9.73 2.70 -19.77
N LYS A 128 8.69 3.30 -20.35
CA LYS A 128 7.48 2.59 -20.79
C LYS A 128 7.73 1.45 -21.79
N ASP A 129 8.73 1.64 -22.65
CA ASP A 129 9.11 0.69 -23.71
C ASP A 129 10.34 -0.17 -23.31
N HIS A 130 10.78 -0.07 -22.05
CA HIS A 130 11.95 -0.80 -21.56
C HIS A 130 11.61 -2.26 -21.28
N GLU A 131 12.41 -3.19 -21.81
CA GLU A 131 12.10 -4.62 -21.74
C GLU A 131 12.12 -5.18 -20.31
N SER A 132 12.97 -4.65 -19.43
CA SER A 132 13.16 -5.18 -18.08
C SER A 132 12.80 -4.23 -16.95
N ILE A 133 12.31 -3.00 -17.21
CA ILE A 133 12.06 -2.02 -16.14
C ILE A 133 10.57 -1.74 -16.07
N VAL A 134 10.00 -1.81 -14.87
CA VAL A 134 8.61 -1.47 -14.61
C VAL A 134 8.56 -0.36 -13.57
N ILE A 135 7.88 0.73 -13.90
CA ILE A 135 7.62 1.83 -12.96
C ILE A 135 6.19 1.67 -12.44
N ALA A 136 6.05 1.59 -11.13
CA ALA A 136 4.78 1.35 -10.46
C ALA A 136 4.60 2.23 -9.23
N LYS A 137 3.35 2.38 -8.78
CA LYS A 137 2.99 3.08 -7.55
C LYS A 137 1.90 2.31 -6.80
N ILE A 138 1.88 2.45 -5.48
CA ILE A 138 0.86 1.89 -4.60
C ILE A 138 0.48 2.91 -3.53
N ASP A 139 -0.84 3.08 -3.34
CA ASP A 139 -1.36 3.84 -2.21
C ASP A 139 -1.27 2.96 -0.96
N SER A 140 -0.28 3.25 -0.12
CA SER A 140 0.00 2.45 1.09
C SER A 140 -0.96 2.76 2.23
N THR A 141 -1.91 3.68 2.03
CA THR A 141 -2.89 4.07 3.06
C THR A 141 -4.13 3.20 3.01
N THR A 142 -4.44 2.69 1.82
CA THR A 142 -5.57 1.80 1.48
C THR A 142 -5.11 0.39 1.10
N ASN A 143 -3.79 0.18 0.92
CA ASN A 143 -3.19 -1.11 0.58
C ASN A 143 -2.03 -1.44 1.53
N GLU A 144 -2.18 -2.52 2.29
CA GLU A 144 -1.17 -3.03 3.23
C GLU A 144 -0.52 -4.30 2.68
N LEU A 145 0.80 -4.40 2.81
CA LEU A 145 1.59 -5.55 2.36
C LEU A 145 2.21 -6.25 3.57
N GLU A 146 2.19 -7.58 3.56
CA GLU A 146 2.76 -8.38 4.66
C GLU A 146 4.28 -8.21 4.76
N HIS A 147 4.95 -8.19 3.61
CA HIS A 147 6.41 -8.22 3.51
C HIS A 147 7.04 -6.81 3.46
N THR A 148 6.26 -5.77 3.16
CA THR A 148 6.74 -4.39 3.01
C THR A 148 5.87 -3.45 3.83
N LYS A 149 6.40 -3.03 4.98
CA LYS A 149 5.76 -2.03 5.84
C LYS A 149 6.34 -0.66 5.55
N ILE A 150 5.46 0.32 5.32
CA ILE A 150 5.84 1.69 4.99
C ILE A 150 5.30 2.63 6.06
N GLN A 151 6.20 3.29 6.77
CA GLN A 151 5.87 4.24 7.83
C GLN A 151 5.98 5.71 7.38
N VAL A 152 6.76 5.97 6.32
CA VAL A 152 7.08 7.31 5.84
C VAL A 152 6.74 7.43 4.35
N PHE A 153 6.13 8.54 3.97
CA PHE A 153 5.73 8.81 2.58
C PHE A 153 6.45 10.04 2.01
N PRO A 154 6.87 10.02 0.73
CA PRO A 154 6.96 8.86 -0.16
C PRO A 154 8.18 7.99 0.19
N THR A 155 8.02 6.67 0.09
CA THR A 155 9.12 5.71 0.10
C THR A 155 9.22 5.07 -1.28
N ILE A 156 10.43 4.88 -1.80
CA ILE A 156 10.65 4.27 -3.12
C ILE A 156 11.52 3.04 -2.92
N LYS A 157 11.07 1.88 -3.42
CA LYS A 157 11.86 0.64 -3.37
C LYS A 157 11.94 0.02 -4.75
N LEU A 158 13.10 -0.53 -5.07
CA LEU A 158 13.36 -1.32 -6.26
C LEU A 158 13.40 -2.79 -5.90
N TYR A 159 12.59 -3.58 -6.59
CA TYR A 159 12.62 -5.03 -6.55
C TYR A 159 13.42 -5.49 -7.76
N GLN A 160 14.63 -6.01 -7.52
CA GLN A 160 15.54 -6.38 -8.59
C GLN A 160 15.13 -7.70 -9.25
N LYS A 161 15.35 -7.78 -10.58
CA LYS A 161 15.16 -9.02 -11.33
C LYS A 161 16.06 -10.14 -10.78
N GLY A 162 15.60 -11.38 -10.91
CA GLY A 162 16.34 -12.59 -10.53
C GLY A 162 16.20 -12.96 -9.05
N ASP A 163 16.80 -12.19 -8.14
CA ASP A 163 16.86 -12.50 -6.71
C ASP A 163 15.79 -11.79 -5.87
N ASN A 164 15.00 -10.90 -6.47
CA ASN A 164 13.99 -10.08 -5.81
C ASN A 164 14.55 -9.29 -4.63
N LYS A 165 15.82 -8.93 -4.69
CA LYS A 165 16.44 -8.08 -3.67
C LYS A 165 15.77 -6.73 -3.66
N VAL A 166 15.33 -6.32 -2.48
CA VAL A 166 14.68 -5.04 -2.26
C VAL A 166 15.74 -4.00 -1.91
N VAL A 167 15.86 -2.97 -2.76
CA VAL A 167 16.78 -1.85 -2.54
C VAL A 167 15.95 -0.58 -2.33
N GLU A 168 16.09 0.02 -1.15
CA GLU A 168 15.42 1.29 -0.85
C GLU A 168 16.19 2.47 -1.45
N TYR A 169 15.46 3.32 -2.18
CA TYR A 169 16.03 4.52 -2.80
C TYR A 169 16.01 5.69 -1.82
N ASN A 170 17.21 6.10 -1.40
CA ASN A 170 17.45 7.24 -0.51
C ASN A 170 18.11 8.44 -1.23
N GLY A 171 18.14 8.43 -2.55
CA GLY A 171 18.76 9.48 -3.36
C GLY A 171 17.85 10.69 -3.61
N GLU A 172 18.30 11.58 -4.49
CA GLU A 172 17.53 12.77 -4.88
C GLU A 172 16.25 12.40 -5.63
N ARG A 173 15.12 12.97 -5.25
CA ARG A 173 13.81 12.75 -5.89
C ARG A 173 13.68 13.53 -7.20
N THR A 174 14.67 13.40 -8.08
CA THR A 174 14.73 14.03 -9.40
C THR A 174 14.72 12.95 -10.48
N LEU A 175 14.29 13.31 -11.70
CA LEU A 175 14.29 12.38 -12.83
C LEU A 175 15.70 11.81 -13.10
N ALA A 176 16.72 12.65 -12.95
CA ALA A 176 18.12 12.25 -13.11
C ALA A 176 18.58 11.28 -12.02
N GLY A 177 18.24 11.54 -10.74
CA GLY A 177 18.58 10.67 -9.63
C GLY A 177 17.93 9.28 -9.77
N LEU A 178 16.63 9.25 -10.06
CA LEU A 178 15.87 8.02 -10.26
C LEU A 178 16.36 7.23 -11.48
N SER A 179 16.62 7.91 -12.61
CA SER A 179 17.18 7.26 -13.80
C SER A 179 18.54 6.64 -13.52
N LYS A 180 19.43 7.40 -12.86
CA LYS A 180 20.77 6.92 -12.51
C LYS A 180 20.69 5.70 -11.60
N PHE A 181 19.76 5.68 -10.65
CA PHE A 181 19.56 4.53 -9.77
C PHE A 181 19.16 3.28 -10.55
N LEU A 182 18.18 3.39 -11.45
CA LEU A 182 17.76 2.27 -12.32
C LEU A 182 18.90 1.78 -13.22
N GLU A 183 19.70 2.70 -13.76
CA GLU A 183 20.84 2.38 -14.64
C GLU A 183 22.05 1.80 -13.88
N THR A 184 22.17 2.02 -12.57
CA THR A 184 23.32 1.53 -11.76
C THR A 184 23.04 0.16 -11.13
N VAL A 185 21.77 -0.17 -10.94
CA VAL A 185 21.34 -1.38 -10.22
C VAL A 185 20.95 -2.52 -11.19
N GLY A 186 20.84 -2.23 -12.49
CA GLY A 186 20.60 -3.20 -13.57
C GLY A 186 21.87 -3.70 -14.27
#